data_AF-A0A0C3TG57-F1
#
_entry.id   AF-A0A0C3TG57-F1
#
_cell.length_a   1.000
_cell.length_b   1.000
_cell.length_c   1.000
_cell.angle_alpha   90.00
_cell.angle_beta   90.00
_cell.angle_gamma   90.00
#
_symmetry.space_group_name_H-M   'P 1'
#
loop_
_entity.id
_entity.type
_entity.pdbx_description
1 polymer ?
#
loop_
_entity_poly.entity_id
_entity_poly.type
_entity_poly.pdbx_seq_one_letter_code
_entity_poly.pdbx_strand_id
1 'polypeptide(L)'
;MPGLRDDKVELFESGAILLYLSDKYGESNTPEKRADAAKWIVWANAELDGVLFTRDIEVARAPKVLMQLDAILNGKEFLVGNQFSVADVAVASYLLFIPLFHPNFDASRFPNVLQYMDRCASRPAFQKTMGTNALQ
;
A
#
# COMPACT_ATOMS: atom_id res chain seq x y z
N MET A 1 -14.10 -9.65 10.40
CA MET A 1 -12.65 -9.34 10.32
C MET A 1 -12.05 -10.18 9.21
N PRO A 2 -11.27 -9.61 8.28
CA PRO A 2 -10.49 -10.42 7.36
C PRO A 2 -9.53 -11.30 8.18
N GLY A 3 -9.53 -12.59 7.88
CA GLY A 3 -8.71 -13.58 8.57
C GLY A 3 -8.11 -14.54 7.56
N LEU A 4 -6.87 -14.95 7.82
CA LEU A 4 -6.17 -15.99 7.07
C LEU A 4 -6.11 -17.24 7.95
N ARG A 5 -6.42 -18.39 7.36
CA ARG A 5 -6.14 -19.70 7.92
C ARG A 5 -5.25 -20.48 6.96
N ASP A 6 -4.09 -20.90 7.45
CA ASP A 6 -3.08 -21.64 6.70
C ASP A 6 -2.56 -22.78 7.59
N ASP A 7 -3.12 -23.98 7.38
CA ASP A 7 -2.97 -25.14 8.24
C ASP A 7 -3.27 -24.87 9.73
N LYS A 8 -2.20 -24.79 10.55
CA LYS A 8 -2.24 -24.54 11.99
C LYS A 8 -2.12 -23.06 12.35
N VAL A 9 -1.94 -22.19 11.36
CA VAL A 9 -1.79 -20.75 11.55
C VAL A 9 -3.12 -20.07 11.29
N GLU A 10 -3.61 -19.32 12.28
CA GLU A 10 -4.77 -18.45 12.16
C GLU A 10 -4.34 -17.01 12.48
N LEU A 11 -4.60 -16.10 11.56
CA LEU A 11 -4.16 -14.70 11.65
C LEU A 11 -5.31 -13.76 11.34
N PHE A 12 -5.29 -12.63 12.03
CA PHE A 12 -6.04 -11.45 11.72
C PHE A 12 -5.09 -10.25 11.63
N GLU A 13 -5.60 -9.09 11.20
CA GLU A 13 -4.84 -7.91 10.76
C GLU A 13 -4.17 -8.10 9.39
N SER A 14 -4.47 -7.20 8.46
CA SER A 14 -3.91 -7.22 7.10
C SER A 14 -2.38 -7.14 7.11
N GLY A 15 -1.81 -6.29 7.97
CA GLY A 15 -0.36 -6.16 8.09
C GLY A 15 0.35 -7.41 8.60
N ALA A 16 -0.25 -8.12 9.56
CA ALA A 16 0.28 -9.38 10.06
C ALA A 16 0.18 -10.50 9.01
N ILE A 17 -0.94 -10.54 8.28
CA ILE A 17 -1.13 -11.46 7.15
C ILE A 17 -0.08 -11.21 6.06
N LEU A 18 0.15 -9.95 5.69
CA LEU A 18 1.15 -9.58 4.69
C LEU A 18 2.56 -9.99 5.11
N LEU A 19 2.96 -9.74 6.36
CA LEU A 19 4.25 -10.19 6.86
C LEU A 19 4.38 -11.71 6.84
N TYR A 20 3.36 -12.44 7.29
CA TYR A 20 3.36 -13.92 7.27
C TYR A 20 3.51 -14.47 5.85
N LEU A 21 2.73 -13.96 4.89
CA LEU A 21 2.83 -14.39 3.50
C LEU A 21 4.19 -14.03 2.89
N SER A 22 4.76 -12.88 3.27
CA SER A 22 6.09 -12.48 2.82
C SER A 22 7.21 -13.33 3.40
N ASP A 23 7.08 -13.78 4.65
CA ASP A 23 8.02 -14.73 5.27
C ASP A 23 7.94 -16.11 4.61
N LYS A 24 6.72 -16.60 4.37
CA LYS A 24 6.46 -17.97 3.91
C LYS A 24 6.71 -18.16 2.41
N TYR A 25 6.36 -17.16 1.60
CA TYR A 25 6.38 -17.27 0.14
C TYR A 25 7.23 -16.21 -0.57
N GLY A 26 7.66 -15.17 0.16
CA GLY A 26 8.42 -14.06 -0.38
C GLY A 26 9.88 -14.06 0.09
N GLU A 27 10.47 -12.86 0.09
CA GLU A 27 11.88 -12.68 0.46
C GLU A 27 12.10 -12.18 1.89
N SER A 28 11.08 -12.04 2.75
CA SER A 28 11.25 -11.50 4.12
C SER A 28 11.86 -12.50 5.12
N ASN A 29 12.77 -13.35 4.66
CA ASN A 29 13.32 -14.47 5.43
C ASN A 29 14.53 -14.12 6.33
N THR A 30 14.94 -12.85 6.38
CA THR A 30 15.93 -12.34 7.34
C THR A 30 15.36 -11.15 8.13
N PRO A 31 15.89 -10.83 9.32
CA PRO A 31 15.45 -9.67 10.10
C PRO A 31 15.52 -8.34 9.31
N GLU A 32 16.56 -8.15 8.51
CA GLU A 32 16.79 -6.93 7.72
C GLU A 32 15.73 -6.78 6.62
N LYS A 33 15.50 -7.85 5.85
CA LYS A 33 14.48 -7.85 4.80
C LYS A 33 13.07 -7.69 5.39
N ARG A 34 12.82 -8.34 6.53
CA ARG A 34 11.56 -8.16 7.27
C ARG A 34 11.38 -6.73 7.75
N ALA A 35 12.43 -6.08 8.26
CA ALA A 35 12.36 -4.70 8.71
C ALA A 35 12.03 -3.73 7.57
N ASP A 36 12.57 -3.96 6.37
CA ASP A 36 12.25 -3.18 5.18
C ASP A 36 10.77 -3.28 4.78
N ALA A 37 10.16 -4.46 4.89
CA ALA A 37 8.73 -4.65 4.67
C ALA A 37 7.89 -4.05 5.82
N ALA A 38 8.25 -4.38 7.06
CA ALA A 38 7.47 -4.05 8.24
C ALA A 38 7.35 -2.54 8.45
N LYS A 39 8.43 -1.76 8.22
CA LYS A 39 8.38 -0.30 8.38
C LYS A 39 7.31 0.32 7.48
N TRP A 40 7.16 -0.16 6.25
CA TRP A 40 6.17 0.35 5.30
C TRP A 40 4.76 -0.14 5.59
N ILE A 41 4.60 -1.40 6.03
CA ILE A 41 3.30 -1.93 6.47
C ILE A 41 2.78 -1.15 7.68
N VAL A 42 3.62 -0.95 8.69
CA VAL A 42 3.26 -0.21 9.90
C VAL A 42 3.00 1.26 9.58
N TRP A 43 3.84 1.88 8.74
CA TRP A 43 3.64 3.25 8.29
C TRP A 43 2.32 3.41 7.52
N ALA A 44 1.99 2.49 6.62
CA ALA A 44 0.74 2.53 5.86
C ALA A 44 -0.48 2.50 6.79
N ASN A 45 -0.50 1.57 7.75
CA ASN A 45 -1.59 1.50 8.73
C ASN A 45 -1.65 2.76 9.61
N ALA A 46 -0.51 3.28 10.07
CA ALA A 46 -0.49 4.44 10.95
C ALA A 46 -0.88 5.75 10.25
N GLU A 47 -0.42 5.95 9.01
CA GLU A 47 -0.51 7.22 8.31
C GLU A 47 -1.61 7.24 7.24
N LEU A 48 -1.88 6.12 6.55
CA LEU A 48 -2.87 6.07 5.46
C LEU A 48 -4.26 5.64 5.91
N ASP A 49 -4.44 4.94 7.04
CA ASP A 49 -5.78 4.66 7.59
C ASP A 49 -6.56 5.96 7.81
N GLY A 50 -5.91 6.95 8.43
CA GLY A 50 -6.49 8.27 8.68
C GLY A 50 -6.75 9.07 7.41
N VAL A 51 -6.09 8.74 6.30
CA VAL A 51 -6.35 9.34 4.99
C VAL A 51 -7.52 8.68 4.30
N LEU A 52 -7.59 7.35 4.32
CA LEU A 52 -8.65 6.60 3.65
C LEU A 52 -10.00 6.78 4.36
N PHE A 53 -10.02 6.72 5.69
CA PHE A 53 -11.26 6.69 6.47
C PHE A 53 -11.67 8.02 7.11
N THR A 54 -10.97 9.12 6.83
CA THR A 54 -11.45 10.47 7.22
C THR A 54 -12.74 10.84 6.48
N ARG A 55 -13.50 11.80 7.00
CA ARG A 55 -14.65 12.39 6.31
C ARG A 55 -14.27 13.49 5.31
N ASP A 56 -13.17 14.16 5.58
CA ASP A 56 -12.66 15.26 4.75
C ASP A 56 -11.15 15.09 4.60
N ILE A 57 -10.71 14.79 3.38
CA ILE A 57 -9.31 14.53 3.05
C ILE A 57 -8.48 15.82 3.00
N GLU A 58 -9.08 16.96 2.68
CA GLU A 58 -8.36 18.23 2.54
C GLU A 58 -8.12 18.91 3.90
N VAL A 59 -8.99 18.68 4.88
CA VAL A 59 -8.83 19.17 6.27
C VAL A 59 -7.95 18.24 7.11
N ALA A 60 -7.80 16.97 6.71
CA ALA A 60 -6.98 16.00 7.41
C ALA A 60 -5.47 16.20 7.16
N ARG A 61 -4.63 15.42 7.86
CA ARG A 61 -3.17 15.36 7.61
C ARG A 61 -2.81 14.77 6.23
N ALA A 62 -3.78 14.37 5.42
CA ALA A 62 -3.59 13.65 4.17
C ALA A 62 -2.67 14.36 3.17
N PRO A 63 -2.81 15.68 2.89
CA PRO A 63 -1.91 16.34 1.95
C PRO A 63 -0.45 16.26 2.40
N LYS A 64 -0.19 16.38 3.70
CA LYS A 64 1.18 16.27 4.25
C LYS A 64 1.75 14.87 4.08
N VAL A 65 0.98 13.84 4.42
CA VAL A 65 1.41 12.43 4.29
C VAL A 65 1.71 12.10 2.83
N LEU A 66 0.83 12.50 1.91
CA LEU A 66 0.98 12.24 0.49
C LEU A 66 2.14 13.03 -0.15
N MET A 67 2.36 14.30 0.25
CA MET A 67 3.55 15.06 -0.19
C MET A 67 4.86 14.40 0.26
N GLN A 68 4.89 13.86 1.49
CA GLN A 68 6.08 13.16 1.98
C GLN A 68 6.33 11.86 1.22
N LEU A 69 5.28 11.08 0.96
CA LEU A 69 5.40 9.85 0.16
C LEU A 69 5.83 10.16 -1.28
N ASP A 70 5.27 11.22 -1.88
CA ASP A 70 5.65 11.67 -3.22
C ASP A 70 7.13 12.01 -3.33
N ALA A 71 7.66 12.74 -2.35
CA ALA A 71 9.08 13.06 -2.28
C ALA A 71 9.95 11.81 -2.12
N ILE A 72 9.51 10.81 -1.35
CA ILE A 72 10.23 9.53 -1.17
C ILE A 72 10.24 8.72 -2.47
N LEU A 73 9.16 8.76 -3.24
CA LEU A 73 9.02 8.04 -4.51
C LEU A 73 9.75 8.71 -5.68
N ASN A 74 10.26 9.93 -5.51
CA ASN A 74 11.05 10.59 -6.53
C ASN A 74 12.30 9.75 -6.88
N GLY A 75 12.41 9.34 -8.15
CA GLY A 75 13.48 8.47 -8.64
C GLY A 75 13.36 7.01 -8.20
N LYS A 76 12.23 6.60 -7.62
CA LYS A 76 11.96 5.21 -7.21
C LYS A 76 10.78 4.63 -7.97
N GLU A 77 11.00 3.45 -8.52
CA GLU A 77 9.97 2.60 -9.09
C GLU A 77 9.10 1.97 -8.00
N PHE A 78 9.72 1.44 -6.93
CA PHE A 78 9.09 0.77 -5.78
C PHE A 78 9.78 1.11 -4.45
N LEU A 79 9.12 0.82 -3.33
CA LEU A 79 9.49 1.31 -2.00
C LEU A 79 10.77 0.68 -1.42
N VAL A 80 11.06 -0.58 -1.75
CA VAL A 80 12.18 -1.35 -1.19
C VAL A 80 13.07 -1.81 -2.33
N GLY A 81 14.36 -1.43 -2.30
CA GLY A 81 15.36 -1.89 -3.27
C GLY A 81 15.03 -1.59 -4.75
N ASN A 82 14.08 -0.68 -5.01
CA ASN A 82 13.52 -0.43 -6.34
C ASN A 82 12.88 -1.67 -7.01
N GLN A 83 12.40 -2.63 -6.21
CA GLN A 83 11.72 -3.83 -6.68
C GLN A 83 10.38 -3.97 -5.97
N PHE A 84 9.37 -4.45 -6.70
CA PHE A 84 8.06 -4.62 -6.09
C PHE A 84 8.10 -5.66 -4.99
N SER A 85 7.49 -5.32 -3.86
CA SER A 85 7.52 -6.12 -2.64
C SER A 85 6.20 -6.06 -1.89
N VAL A 86 6.12 -6.74 -0.75
CA VAL A 86 4.96 -6.66 0.14
C VAL A 86 4.74 -5.26 0.72
N ALA A 87 5.79 -4.44 0.82
CA ALA A 87 5.66 -3.04 1.21
C ALA A 87 4.76 -2.28 0.22
N ASP A 88 4.91 -2.58 -1.07
CA ASP A 88 4.13 -1.95 -2.12
C ASP A 88 2.68 -2.43 -2.12
N VAL A 89 2.45 -3.72 -1.84
CA VAL A 89 1.10 -4.24 -1.62
C VAL A 89 0.41 -3.47 -0.48
N ALA A 90 1.09 -3.24 0.64
CA ALA A 90 0.52 -2.56 1.78
C ALA A 90 0.17 -1.09 1.46
N VAL A 91 1.12 -0.33 0.93
CA VAL A 91 0.96 1.10 0.66
C VAL A 91 -0.01 1.35 -0.51
N ALA A 92 0.20 0.67 -1.64
CA ALA A 92 -0.63 0.89 -2.83
C ALA A 92 -2.09 0.50 -2.59
N SER A 93 -2.38 -0.50 -1.76
CA SER A 93 -3.77 -0.86 -1.44
C SER A 93 -4.54 0.32 -0.84
N TYR A 94 -3.96 1.07 0.09
CA TYR A 94 -4.62 2.29 0.59
C TYR A 94 -4.75 3.35 -0.49
N LEU A 95 -3.66 3.65 -1.20
CA LEU A 95 -3.64 4.70 -2.22
C LEU A 95 -4.69 4.48 -3.32
N LEU A 96 -4.83 3.25 -3.77
CA LEU A 96 -5.78 2.87 -4.83
C LEU A 96 -7.24 2.88 -4.35
N PHE A 97 -7.46 2.76 -3.04
CA PHE A 97 -8.80 2.87 -2.44
C PHE A 97 -9.17 4.31 -2.10
N ILE A 98 -8.21 5.23 -1.88
CA ILE A 98 -8.52 6.64 -1.56
C ILE A 98 -9.49 7.27 -2.57
N PRO A 99 -9.28 7.21 -3.90
CA PRO A 99 -10.22 7.79 -4.86
C PRO A 99 -11.64 7.19 -4.81
N LEU A 100 -11.76 5.91 -4.39
CA LEU A 100 -13.06 5.24 -4.27
C LEU A 100 -13.88 5.78 -3.09
N PHE A 101 -13.21 6.21 -2.02
CA PHE A 101 -13.84 6.78 -0.83
C PHE A 101 -13.90 8.32 -0.88
N HIS A 102 -13.02 8.94 -1.66
CA HIS A 102 -12.89 10.39 -1.82
C HIS A 102 -12.92 10.77 -3.31
N PRO A 103 -14.08 10.83 -3.97
CA PRO A 103 -14.19 11.08 -5.41
C PRO A 103 -13.61 12.42 -5.89
N ASN A 104 -13.47 13.40 -4.98
CA ASN A 104 -12.87 14.70 -5.25
C ASN A 104 -11.36 14.74 -5.02
N PHE A 105 -10.75 13.62 -4.63
CA PHE A 105 -9.31 13.54 -4.42
C PHE A 105 -8.56 13.68 -5.75
N ASP A 106 -7.73 14.72 -5.85
CA ASP A 106 -6.89 14.97 -7.01
C ASP A 106 -5.47 14.42 -6.78
N ALA A 107 -5.23 13.21 -7.28
CA ALA A 107 -3.92 12.57 -7.22
C ALA A 107 -2.85 13.28 -8.07
N SER A 108 -3.22 14.13 -9.04
CA SER A 108 -2.26 14.81 -9.92
C SER A 108 -1.35 15.80 -9.16
N ARG A 109 -1.75 16.21 -7.95
CA ARG A 109 -0.96 16.99 -7.00
C ARG A 109 0.28 16.24 -6.50
N PHE A 110 0.31 14.91 -6.65
CA PHE A 110 1.36 14.01 -6.19
C PHE A 110 1.83 13.13 -7.37
N PRO A 111 2.61 13.67 -8.31
CA PRO A 111 2.89 13.00 -9.58
C PRO A 111 3.67 11.68 -9.44
N ASN A 112 4.54 11.55 -8.43
CA ASN A 112 5.27 10.31 -8.18
C ASN A 112 4.36 9.26 -7.54
N VAL A 113 3.45 9.68 -6.65
CA VAL A 113 2.41 8.82 -6.08
C VAL A 113 1.45 8.34 -7.17
N LEU A 114 0.98 9.23 -8.04
CA LEU A 114 0.08 8.88 -9.15
C LEU A 114 0.73 7.84 -10.07
N GLN A 115 1.96 8.06 -10.52
CA GLN A 115 2.68 7.09 -11.34
C GLN A 115 2.91 5.76 -10.60
N TYR A 116 3.15 5.82 -9.29
CA TYR A 116 3.30 4.62 -8.47
C TYR A 116 2.00 3.83 -8.34
N MET A 117 0.86 4.51 -8.17
CA MET A 117 -0.48 3.92 -8.20
C MET A 117 -0.71 3.20 -9.53
N ASP A 118 -0.44 3.87 -10.65
CA ASP A 118 -0.61 3.31 -11.99
C ASP A 118 0.24 2.04 -12.19
N ARG A 119 1.52 2.08 -11.77
CA ARG A 119 2.40 0.90 -11.83
C ARG A 119 1.85 -0.27 -11.01
N CYS A 120 1.40 -0.01 -9.78
CA CYS A 120 0.87 -1.06 -8.91
C CYS A 120 -0.43 -1.64 -9.46
N ALA A 121 -1.34 -0.79 -9.95
CA ALA A 121 -2.62 -1.19 -10.53
C ALA A 121 -2.48 -1.95 -11.85
N SER A 122 -1.44 -1.66 -12.63
CA SER A 122 -1.16 -2.33 -13.91
C SER A 122 -0.61 -3.75 -13.74
N ARG A 123 -0.27 -4.18 -12.52
CA ARG A 123 0.23 -5.54 -12.28
C ARG A 123 -0.86 -6.57 -12.57
N PRO A 124 -0.56 -7.66 -13.31
CA PRO A 124 -1.54 -8.71 -13.61
C PRO A 124 -2.22 -9.31 -12.38
N ALA A 125 -1.49 -9.45 -11.27
CA ALA A 125 -2.04 -9.95 -10.01
C ALA A 125 -3.09 -8.99 -9.40
N PHE A 126 -2.88 -7.68 -9.51
CA PHE A 126 -3.85 -6.68 -9.05
C PHE A 126 -5.09 -6.69 -9.93
N GLN A 127 -4.91 -6.63 -11.26
CA GLN A 127 -6.02 -6.68 -12.23
C GLN A 127 -6.86 -7.95 -12.11
N LYS A 128 -6.23 -9.11 -11.83
CA LYS A 128 -6.96 -10.36 -11.57
C LYS A 128 -7.85 -10.28 -10.33
N THR A 129 -7.43 -9.52 -9.32
CA THR A 129 -8.13 -9.41 -8.03
C THR A 129 -9.25 -8.38 -8.09
N MET A 130 -8.98 -7.21 -8.67
CA MET A 130 -9.91 -6.07 -8.67
C MET A 130 -10.74 -5.96 -9.96
N GLY A 131 -10.39 -6.70 -11.01
CA GLY A 131 -10.91 -6.52 -12.36
C GLY A 131 -10.14 -5.44 -13.15
N THR A 132 -10.19 -5.48 -14.47
CA THR A 132 -9.43 -4.57 -15.36
C THR A 132 -9.86 -3.10 -15.29
N ASN A 133 -11.03 -2.80 -14.70
CA ASN A 133 -11.63 -1.45 -14.66
C ASN A 133 -11.74 -0.87 -13.25
N ALA A 134 -10.99 -1.39 -12.27
CA ALA A 134 -11.18 -1.05 -10.85
C ALA A 134 -10.92 0.43 -10.47
N LEU A 135 -10.37 1.22 -11.40
CA LEU A 135 -9.97 2.61 -11.20
C LEU A 135 -10.50 3.55 -12.30
N GLN A 136 -11.42 3.08 -13.16
CA GLN A 136 -12.06 3.86 -14.22
C GLN A 136 -13.48 4.29 -13.84
#